data_AF-A0A7C5GGH2-F1
#
_entry.id   AF-A0A7C5GGH2-F1
#
_cell.length_a   1.000
_cell.length_b   1.000
_cell.length_c   1.000
_cell.angle_alpha   90.00
_cell.angle_beta   90.00
_cell.angle_gamma   90.00
#
_symmetry.space_group_name_H-M   'P 1'
#
loop_
_entity.id
_entity.type
_entity.pdbx_description
1 polymer ?
#
loop_
_entity_poly.entity_id
_entity_poly.type
_entity_poly.pdbx_seq_one_letter_code
_entity_poly.pdbx_strand_id
1 'polypeptide(L)' 'QPLADAYSTEVLGEIPIEPAIREGGDSGLPITVLAPNCETSKRYQDIATKLWDKLIEVNEDGGVDNQSIQPTIF' A
#
# COMPACT_ATOMS: atom_id res chain seq x y z
N GLN A 1 -6.99 15.49 -3.36
CA GLN A 1 -6.26 15.53 -2.06
C GLN A 1 -4.98 16.28 -2.33
N PRO A 2 -4.73 17.47 -1.75
CA PRO A 2 -3.76 18.43 -2.30
C PRO A 2 -2.35 17.88 -2.53
N LEU A 3 -1.87 16.98 -1.67
CA LEU A 3 -0.55 16.35 -1.83
C LEU A 3 -0.53 15.32 -2.96
N ALA A 4 -1.50 14.41 -3.00
CA ALA A 4 -1.59 13.41 -4.06
C ALA A 4 -1.75 14.08 -5.43
N ASP A 5 -2.59 15.12 -5.50
CA ASP A 5 -2.81 15.91 -6.72
C ASP A 5 -1.50 16.59 -7.17
N ALA A 6 -0.72 17.16 -6.24
CA ALA A 6 0.55 17.84 -6.53
C ALA A 6 1.63 16.90 -7.12
N TYR A 7 1.62 15.62 -6.76
CA TYR A 7 2.55 14.62 -7.26
C TYR A 7 1.95 13.72 -8.35
N SER A 8 0.73 14.01 -8.82
CA SER A 8 0.01 13.16 -9.78
C SER A 8 -0.07 11.70 -9.32
N THR A 9 -0.31 11.48 -8.02
CA THR A 9 -0.48 10.16 -7.42
C THR A 9 -1.92 9.98 -6.95
N GLU A 10 -2.24 8.76 -6.50
CA GLU A 10 -3.51 8.45 -5.87
C GLU A 10 -3.34 8.08 -4.40
N VAL A 11 -4.39 8.30 -3.60
CA VAL A 11 -4.46 7.76 -2.24
C VAL A 11 -5.11 6.38 -2.30
N LEU A 12 -4.35 5.36 -1.92
CA LEU A 12 -4.83 3.97 -1.96
C LEU A 12 -5.96 3.72 -0.93
N GLY A 13 -5.84 4.31 0.25
CA GLY A 13 -6.86 4.22 1.29
C GLY A 13 -6.47 4.93 2.59
N GLU A 14 -7.39 4.89 3.54
CA GLU A 14 -7.28 5.56 4.84
C GLU A 14 -7.47 4.55 5.97
N ILE A 15 -6.47 4.45 6.84
CA ILE A 15 -6.48 3.55 8.00
C ILE A 15 -6.63 4.39 9.27
N PRO A 16 -7.64 4.13 10.11
CA PRO A 16 -7.80 4.83 11.38
C PRO A 16 -6.65 4.51 12.35
N ILE A 17 -6.35 5.44 13.26
CA ILE A 17 -5.39 5.21 14.34
C ILE A 17 -6.08 4.39 15.43
N GLU A 18 -5.86 3.08 15.41
CA GLU A 18 -6.45 2.14 16.38
C GLU A 18 -5.36 1.43 17.19
N PRO A 19 -5.45 1.40 18.54
CA PRO A 19 -4.47 0.73 19.39
C PRO A 19 -4.23 -0.74 19.01
N ALA A 20 -5.29 -1.46 18.63
CA ALA A 20 -5.21 -2.87 18.24
C ALA A 20 -4.28 -3.13 17.04
N ILE A 21 -4.13 -2.16 16.13
CA ILE A 21 -3.17 -2.27 15.01
C ILE A 21 -1.74 -2.27 15.55
N ARG A 22 -1.44 -1.36 16.48
CA ARG A 22 -0.11 -1.26 17.10
C ARG A 22 0.20 -2.49 17.94
N GLU A 23 -0.72 -2.87 18.82
CA GLU A 23 -0.56 -4.03 19.71
C GLU A 23 -0.41 -5.33 18.92
N GLY A 24 -1.18 -5.49 17.84
CA GLY A 24 -1.04 -6.62 16.92
C GLY A 24 0.33 -6.65 16.24
N GLY A 25 0.85 -5.49 15.80
CA GLY A 25 2.19 -5.38 15.24
C GLY A 25 3.29 -5.74 16.25
N ASP A 26 3.22 -5.18 17.45
CA ASP A 26 4.21 -5.39 18.52
C ASP A 26 4.22 -6.84 19.04
N SER A 27 3.05 -7.50 19.05
CA SER A 27 2.91 -8.90 19.45
C SER A 27 3.23 -9.92 18.34
N GLY A 28 3.50 -9.46 17.12
CA GLY A 28 3.73 -10.33 15.96
C GLY A 28 2.46 -11.00 15.42
N LEU A 29 1.27 -10.52 15.81
CA LEU A 29 -0.02 -10.98 15.33
C LEU A 29 -0.83 -9.81 14.73
N PRO A 30 -0.55 -9.44 13.47
CA PRO A 30 -1.15 -8.26 12.85
C PRO A 30 -2.68 -8.35 12.77
N ILE A 31 -3.36 -7.20 12.74
CA ILE A 31 -4.82 -7.12 12.79
C ILE A 31 -5.52 -7.91 11.67
N THR A 32 -4.89 -8.00 10.50
CA THR A 32 -5.37 -8.77 9.35
C THR A 32 -5.41 -10.28 9.62
N VAL A 33 -4.60 -10.78 10.55
CA VAL A 33 -4.59 -12.19 10.98
C VAL A 33 -5.46 -12.37 12.23
N LEU A 34 -5.34 -11.48 13.22
CA LEU A 34 -6.09 -11.55 14.48
C LEU A 34 -7.60 -11.38 14.27
N ALA A 35 -8.00 -10.44 13.40
CA ALA A 35 -9.38 -10.07 13.14
C ALA A 35 -9.59 -9.82 11.64
N PRO A 36 -9.56 -10.87 10.79
CA PRO A 36 -9.60 -10.73 9.33
C PRO A 36 -10.87 -10.04 8.81
N ASN A 37 -11.98 -10.15 9.55
CA ASN A 37 -13.28 -9.60 9.16
C ASN A 37 -13.59 -8.22 9.77
N CYS A 38 -12.67 -7.62 10.54
CA CYS A 38 -12.87 -6.26 11.04
C CYS A 38 -12.71 -5.23 9.91
N GLU A 39 -13.25 -4.02 10.12
CA GLU A 39 -13.26 -2.96 9.11
C GLU A 39 -11.84 -2.54 8.69
N THR A 40 -10.90 -2.46 9.63
CA THR A 40 -9.50 -2.13 9.34
C THR A 40 -8.83 -3.19 8.47
N SER A 41 -9.06 -4.48 8.74
CA SER A 41 -8.52 -5.57 7.93
C SER A 41 -9.08 -5.54 6.50
N LYS A 42 -10.38 -5.26 6.34
CA LYS A 42 -10.99 -5.07 5.01
C LYS A 42 -10.40 -3.88 4.27
N ARG A 43 -10.17 -2.75 4.96
CA ARG A 43 -9.51 -1.57 4.36
C ARG A 43 -8.11 -1.89 3.85
N TYR A 44 -7.32 -2.65 4.60
CA TYR A 44 -6.02 -3.13 4.13
C TYR A 44 -6.15 -4.03 2.89
N GLN A 45 -7.15 -4.91 2.87
CA GLN A 45 -7.41 -5.77 1.71
C GLN A 45 -7.78 -4.94 0.47
N ASP A 46 -8.64 -3.93 0.62
CA ASP A 46 -9.04 -3.05 -0.49
C ASP A 46 -7.85 -2.26 -1.03
N ILE A 47 -6.98 -1.75 -0.16
CA ILE A 47 -5.73 -1.08 -0.52
C ILE A 47 -4.82 -2.03 -1.32
N ALA A 48 -4.66 -3.27 -0.83
CA ALA A 48 -3.83 -4.28 -1.48
C ALA A 48 -4.37 -4.65 -2.86
N THR A 49 -5.69 -4.79 -3.01
CA THR A 49 -6.34 -5.05 -4.30
C THR A 49 -6.11 -3.90 -5.28
N LYS A 50 -6.34 -2.65 -4.89
CA LYS A 50 -6.08 -1.48 -5.76
C LYS A 50 -4.62 -1.43 -6.24
N LEU A 51 -3.68 -1.65 -5.32
CA LEU A 51 -2.25 -1.67 -5.67
C LEU A 51 -1.95 -2.81 -6.64
N TRP A 52 -2.49 -4.00 -6.40
CA TRP A 52 -2.29 -5.16 -7.25
C TRP A 52 -2.81 -4.94 -8.67
N ASP A 53 -4.02 -4.40 -8.80
CA ASP A 53 -4.62 -4.08 -10.09
C ASP A 53 -3.76 -3.07 -10.86
N LYS A 54 -3.23 -2.05 -10.16
CA LYS A 54 -2.32 -1.07 -10.78
C LYS A 54 -1.00 -1.70 -11.24
N LEU A 55 -0.45 -2.65 -10.48
CA LEU A 55 0.76 -3.36 -10.89
C LEU A 55 0.53 -4.23 -12.13
N ILE A 56 -0.65 -4.85 -12.26
CA ILE A 56 -1.02 -5.59 -13.47
C ILE A 56 -1.03 -4.64 -14.68
N GLU A 57 -1.73 -3.51 -14.59
CA GLU A 57 -1.79 -2.50 -15.65
C GLU A 57 -0.39 -2.03 -16.07
N VAL A 58 0.45 -1.65 -15.09
CA VAL A 58 1.83 -1.21 -15.35
C VAL A 58 2.65 -2.30 -16.04
N ASN A 59 2.46 -3.56 -15.67
CA ASN A 59 3.17 -4.68 -16.28
C ASN A 59 2.68 -4.96 -17.70
N GLU A 60 1.38 -4.81 -17.97
CA GLU A 60 0.80 -4.89 -19.32
C GLU A 60 1.29 -3.77 -20.23
N ASP A 61 1.53 -2.58 -19.68
CA ASP A 61 2.07 -1.40 -20.38
C ASP A 61 3.59 -1.47 -20.64
N GLY A 62 4.23 -2.61 -20.38
CA GLY A 62 5.66 -2.85 -20.64
C GLY A 62 6.56 -2.71 -19.42
N GLY A 63 5.99 -2.56 -18.23
CA GLY A 63 6.70 -2.53 -16.95
C GLY A 63 7.43 -1.22 -16.66
N VAL A 64 8.09 -1.17 -15.51
CA VAL A 64 8.90 -0.03 -15.08
C VAL A 64 10.32 -0.49 -14.80
N ASP A 65 11.29 0.31 -15.26
CA ASP A 65 12.72 0.08 -15.07
C ASP A 65 13.35 1.32 -14.43
N ASN A 66 14.37 1.11 -13.60
CA ASN A 66 15.08 2.17 -12.90
C ASN A 66 16.48 2.44 -13.47
N GLN A 67 16.88 1.78 -14.57
CA GLN A 67 18.19 1.99 -15.21
C GLN A 67 18.56 3.46 -15.43
N SER A 68 17.58 4.32 -15.73
CA SER A 68 17.79 5.76 -15.98
C SER A 68 18.15 6.59 -14.74
N ILE A 69 17.96 6.06 -13.53
CA ILE A 69 18.22 6.77 -12.26
C ILE A 69 19.32 6.11 -11.40
N GLN A 70 19.86 4.97 -11.83
CA GLN A 70 20.93 4.30 -11.10
C GLN A 70 22.24 5.12 -11.16
N PRO A 71 22.97 5.32 -10.04
CA PRO A 71 24.29 5.92 -10.07
C PRO A 71 25.24 5.06 -10.91
N THR A 72 25.88 5.66 -11.91
CA THR A 72 26.82 4.94 -12.81
C THR A 72 28.28 5.04 -12.38
N ILE A 73 28.57 5.84 -11.34
CA ILE A 73 29.90 6.05 -10.79
C ILE A 73 29.80 5.95 -9.26
N PHE A 74 30.64 5.11 -8.66
CA PHE A 74 30.79 4.93 -7.21
C PHE A 74 31.95 5.78 -6.67
#